data_AF-A0A937ASQ1-F1
#
_entry.id   AF-A0A937ASQ1-F1
#
_cell.length_a   1.000
_cell.length_b   1.000
_cell.length_c   1.000
_cell.angle_alpha   90.00
_cell.angle_beta   90.00
_cell.angle_gamma   90.00
#
_symmetry.space_group_name_H-M   'P 1'
#
loop_
_entity.id
_entity.type
_entity.pdbx_description
1 polymer ?
#
loop_
_entity_poly.entity_id
_entity_poly.type
_entity_poly.pdbx_seq_one_letter_code
_entity_poly.pdbx_strand_id
1 'polypeptide(L)'
;MKKSDYPEWEMYARLLTKEEQADPLRVLDDVFDFAHLPEWRVLLWEWLKITVSSTYHTEAVESERTTILLTYEKLQKLLEVAYLMYIQLQSLQQKDQEKQRHIF
;
A
#
# COMPACT_ATOMS: atom_id res chain seq x y z
N MET A 1 11.44 -7.35 -15.37
CA MET A 1 11.49 -6.83 -13.99
C MET A 1 12.72 -5.94 -13.87
N LYS A 2 12.58 -4.70 -13.37
CA LYS A 2 13.79 -3.95 -12.95
C LYS A 2 14.44 -4.79 -11.87
N LYS A 3 15.71 -5.19 -12.04
CA LYS A 3 16.42 -5.88 -10.95
C LYS A 3 16.47 -4.91 -9.79
N SER A 4 16.02 -5.37 -8.62
CA SER A 4 16.13 -4.60 -7.40
C SER A 4 17.60 -4.51 -7.05
N ASP A 5 18.11 -3.30 -6.84
CA ASP A 5 19.42 -3.08 -6.22
C ASP A 5 19.36 -3.29 -4.69
N TYR A 6 18.16 -3.54 -4.17
CA TYR A 6 17.93 -3.79 -2.75
C TYR A 6 18.02 -5.30 -2.45
N PRO A 7 18.49 -5.65 -1.23
CA PRO A 7 18.47 -7.03 -0.77
C PRO A 7 17.06 -7.65 -0.77
N GLU A 8 16.98 -8.98 -0.92
CA GLU A 8 15.71 -9.70 -0.96
C GLU A 8 14.84 -9.46 0.27
N TRP A 9 15.46 -9.26 1.45
CA TRP A 9 14.71 -9.02 2.69
C TRP A 9 14.03 -7.66 2.77
N GLU A 10 14.45 -6.68 1.96
CA GLU A 10 13.73 -5.40 1.83
C GLU A 10 12.43 -5.55 1.03
N MET A 11 12.27 -6.65 0.31
CA MET A 11 11.07 -6.92 -0.50
C MET A 11 9.97 -7.62 0.31
N TYR A 12 10.23 -8.01 1.56
CA TYR A 12 9.20 -8.60 2.42
C TYR A 12 8.32 -7.51 3.03
N ALA A 13 7.02 -7.80 3.14
CA ALA A 13 6.07 -6.97 3.86
C ALA A 13 6.52 -6.83 5.33
N ARG A 14 6.67 -5.59 5.80
CA ARG A 14 7.12 -5.26 7.17
C ARG A 14 5.97 -4.81 8.05
N LEU A 15 4.95 -4.22 7.45
CA LEU A 15 3.83 -3.59 8.15
C LEU A 15 2.62 -4.50 8.21
N LEU A 16 2.46 -5.40 7.25
CA LEU A 16 1.37 -6.37 7.25
C LEU A 16 1.64 -7.51 8.24
N THR A 17 0.67 -7.79 9.10
CA THR A 17 0.72 -8.99 9.96
C THR A 17 0.63 -10.28 9.13
N LYS A 18 0.90 -11.43 9.74
CA LYS A 18 0.81 -12.72 9.02
C LYS A 18 -0.62 -12.98 8.53
N GLU A 19 -1.61 -12.54 9.28
CA GLU A 19 -3.02 -12.63 8.93
C GLU A 19 -3.34 -11.72 7.73
N GLU A 20 -2.86 -10.48 7.75
CA GLU A 20 -3.02 -9.51 6.65
C GLU A 20 -2.29 -9.95 5.36
N GLN A 21 -1.15 -10.63 5.49
CA GLN A 21 -0.45 -11.22 4.34
C GLN A 21 -1.22 -12.42 3.75
N ALA A 22 -1.92 -13.18 4.60
CA ALA A 22 -2.72 -14.32 4.16
C ALA A 22 -4.02 -13.89 3.45
N ASP A 23 -4.56 -12.73 3.82
CA ASP A 23 -5.76 -12.14 3.19
C ASP A 23 -5.52 -10.66 2.81
N PRO A 24 -4.85 -10.40 1.66
CA PRO A 24 -4.56 -9.04 1.22
C PRO A 24 -5.82 -8.24 0.86
N LEU A 25 -6.93 -8.90 0.51
CA LEU A 25 -8.19 -8.23 0.17
C LEU A 25 -8.82 -7.58 1.38
N ARG A 26 -8.78 -8.25 2.54
CA ARG A 26 -9.22 -7.67 3.81
C ARG A 26 -8.50 -6.37 4.15
N VAL A 27 -7.21 -6.27 3.82
CA VAL A 27 -6.44 -5.04 4.06
C VAL A 27 -6.87 -3.93 3.09
N LEU A 28 -7.24 -4.26 1.85
CA LEU A 28 -7.82 -3.28 0.93
C LEU A 28 -9.18 -2.79 1.44
N ASP A 29 -10.02 -3.69 1.96
CA ASP A 29 -11.29 -3.32 2.58
C ASP A 29 -11.03 -2.34 3.74
N ASP A 30 -10.10 -2.65 4.65
CA ASP A 30 -9.73 -1.76 5.75
C ASP A 30 -9.15 -0.39 5.30
N VAL A 31 -8.58 -0.31 4.09
CA VAL A 31 -8.07 0.94 3.48
C VAL A 31 -9.20 1.76 2.87
N PHE A 32 -10.17 1.11 2.22
CA PHE A 32 -11.30 1.78 1.59
C PHE A 32 -12.50 2.02 2.52
N ASP A 33 -12.55 1.34 3.66
CA ASP A 33 -13.42 1.65 4.80
C ASP A 33 -12.92 2.86 5.59
N PHE A 34 -11.60 3.10 5.62
CA PHE A 34 -11.04 4.31 6.21
C PHE A 34 -11.40 5.57 5.40
N ALA A 35 -11.29 5.47 4.08
CA ALA A 35 -11.68 6.52 3.16
C ALA A 35 -11.99 5.92 1.79
N HIS A 36 -13.07 6.36 1.17
CA HIS A 36 -13.35 6.03 -0.22
C HIS A 36 -12.44 6.81 -1.17
N LEU A 37 -12.39 6.38 -2.44
CA LEU A 37 -11.48 6.97 -3.43
C LEU A 37 -11.56 8.52 -3.54
N PRO A 38 -12.74 9.17 -3.52
CA PRO A 38 -12.80 10.63 -3.54
C PRO A 38 -12.21 11.26 -2.27
N GLU A 39 -12.44 10.65 -1.11
CA GLU A 39 -11.95 11.12 0.19
C GLU A 39 -10.43 10.96 0.27
N TRP A 40 -9.88 9.86 -0.24
CA TRP A 40 -8.43 9.67 -0.40
C TRP A 40 -7.78 10.81 -1.18
N ARG A 41 -8.41 11.28 -2.27
CA ARG A 41 -7.87 12.42 -3.04
C ARG A 41 -7.82 13.70 -2.21
N VAL A 42 -8.84 13.93 -1.38
CA VAL A 42 -8.89 15.07 -0.47
C VAL A 42 -7.82 14.93 0.60
N LEU A 43 -7.73 13.77 1.27
CA LEU A 43 -6.72 13.51 2.31
C LEU A 43 -5.29 13.70 1.81
N LEU A 44 -4.98 13.17 0.62
CA LEU A 44 -3.67 13.35 -0.01
C LEU A 44 -3.39 14.81 -0.37
N TRP A 45 -4.41 15.53 -0.85
CA TRP A 45 -4.29 16.96 -1.15
C TRP A 45 -4.08 17.81 0.11
N GLU A 46 -4.84 17.56 1.17
CA GLU A 46 -4.68 18.23 2.46
C GLU A 46 -3.28 17.99 3.02
N TRP A 47 -2.81 16.73 3.00
CA TRP A 47 -1.48 16.41 3.46
C TRP A 47 -0.39 17.13 2.64
N LEU A 48 -0.52 17.20 1.32
CA LEU A 48 0.39 17.99 0.48
C LEU A 48 0.38 19.48 0.85
N LYS A 49 -0.80 20.08 1.03
CA LYS A 49 -0.92 21.50 1.41
C LYS A 49 -0.23 21.78 2.74
N ILE A 50 -0.47 20.94 3.74
CA ILE A 50 0.08 21.10 5.09
C ILE A 50 1.61 20.97 5.08
N THR A 51 2.15 20.05 4.28
CA THR A 51 3.61 19.85 4.17
C THR A 51 4.30 20.99 3.42
N VAL A 52 3.71 21.50 2.33
CA VAL A 52 4.31 22.57 1.51
C VAL A 52 4.16 23.95 2.16
N SER A 53 3.04 24.23 2.82
CA SER A 53 2.81 25.53 3.47
C SER A 53 3.67 25.75 4.73
N SER A 54 4.36 24.72 5.22
CA SER A 54 5.15 24.75 6.47
C SER A 54 4.33 25.11 7.71
N THR A 55 3.01 25.19 7.64
CA THR A 55 2.13 25.52 8.77
C THR A 55 1.81 24.32 9.66
N TYR A 56 2.34 23.13 9.33
CA TYR A 56 2.15 21.90 10.11
C TYR A 56 2.44 22.07 11.61
N HIS A 57 3.49 22.82 11.96
CA HIS A 57 3.91 22.99 13.33
C HIS A 57 3.11 24.07 14.10
N THR A 58 2.55 25.06 13.38
CA THR A 58 1.91 26.26 13.96
C THR A 58 0.39 26.30 13.84
N GLU A 59 -0.18 25.72 12.80
CA GLU A 59 -1.60 25.86 12.46
C GLU A 59 -2.35 24.54 12.39
N ALA A 60 -1.63 23.41 12.26
CA ALA A 60 -2.30 22.12 12.18
C ALA A 60 -2.91 21.72 13.53
N VAL A 61 -4.23 21.55 13.55
CA VAL A 61 -4.99 21.10 14.73
C VAL A 61 -4.67 19.62 15.01
N GLU A 62 -4.80 19.18 16.26
CA GLU A 62 -4.50 17.79 16.68
C GLU A 62 -5.19 16.73 15.79
N SER A 63 -6.42 17.00 15.35
CA SER A 63 -7.18 16.15 14.42
C SER A 63 -6.50 16.01 13.06
N GLU A 64 -5.89 17.07 12.53
CA GLU A 64 -5.21 17.06 11.23
C GLU A 64 -3.90 16.28 11.30
N ARG A 65 -3.16 16.41 12.41
CA ARG A 65 -1.93 15.62 12.64
C ARG A 65 -2.23 14.12 12.74
N THR A 66 -3.29 13.78 13.48
CA THR A 66 -3.78 12.39 13.58
C THR A 66 -4.19 11.87 12.21
N THR A 67 -4.91 12.67 11.43
CA THR A 67 -5.37 12.29 10.09
C THR A 67 -4.19 12.05 9.14
N ILE A 68 -3.15 12.89 9.17
CA ILE A 68 -1.93 12.69 8.36
C ILE A 68 -1.24 11.38 8.73
N LEU A 69 -1.09 11.09 10.02
CA LEU A 69 -0.44 9.86 10.49
C LEU A 69 -1.22 8.62 10.03
N LEU A 70 -2.55 8.60 10.23
CA LEU A 70 -3.40 7.49 9.80
C LEU A 70 -3.38 7.33 8.28
N THR A 71 -3.40 8.43 7.53
CA THR A 71 -3.28 8.42 6.07
C THR A 71 -1.96 7.80 5.62
N TYR A 72 -0.85 8.14 6.29
CA TYR A 72 0.46 7.55 6.02
C TYR A 72 0.49 6.05 6.27
N GLU A 73 0.03 5.60 7.45
CA GLU A 73 0.01 4.18 7.80
C GLU A 73 -0.81 3.36 6.79
N LYS A 74 -1.99 3.87 6.42
CA LYS A 74 -2.87 3.23 5.43
C LYS A 74 -2.24 3.20 4.03
N LEU A 75 -1.53 4.23 3.61
CA LEU A 75 -0.78 4.22 2.33
C LEU A 75 0.34 3.19 2.33
N GLN A 76 1.09 3.06 3.43
CA GLN A 76 2.16 2.08 3.49
C GLN A 76 1.60 0.65 3.39
N LYS A 77 0.51 0.36 4.11
CA LYS A 77 -0.19 -0.93 3.99
C LYS A 77 -0.71 -1.17 2.58
N LEU A 78 -1.30 -0.16 1.94
CA LEU A 78 -1.77 -0.24 0.55
C LEU A 78 -0.63 -0.60 -0.42
N LEU A 79 0.56 -0.01 -0.24
CA LEU A 79 1.74 -0.32 -1.06
C LEU A 79 2.23 -1.76 -0.87
N GLU A 80 2.32 -2.23 0.38
CA GLU A 80 2.73 -3.61 0.66
C GLU A 80 1.72 -4.62 0.08
N VAL A 81 0.42 -4.38 0.25
CA VAL A 81 -0.64 -5.23 -0.31
C VAL A 81 -0.59 -5.25 -1.83
N ALA A 82 -0.48 -4.09 -2.47
CA ALA A 82 -0.39 -3.99 -3.92
C ALA A 82 0.82 -4.77 -4.46
N TYR A 83 1.95 -4.71 -3.75
CA TYR A 83 3.14 -5.49 -4.09
C TYR A 83 2.95 -7.00 -3.91
N LEU A 84 2.34 -7.44 -2.80
CA LEU A 84 2.03 -8.85 -2.56
C LEU A 84 1.10 -9.42 -3.65
N MET A 85 0.02 -8.70 -3.96
CA MET A 85 -0.92 -9.09 -5.01
C MET A 85 -0.23 -9.13 -6.39
N TYR A 86 0.66 -8.18 -6.67
CA TYR A 86 1.47 -8.19 -7.88
C TYR A 86 2.34 -9.45 -7.99
N ILE A 87 3.06 -9.84 -6.93
CA ILE A 87 3.86 -11.07 -6.91
C ILE A 87 2.98 -12.30 -7.11
N GLN A 88 1.84 -12.38 -6.41
CA GLN A 88 0.90 -13.48 -6.54
C GLN A 88 0.42 -13.64 -7.98
N LEU A 89 0.02 -12.54 -8.63
CA LEU A 89 -0.40 -12.54 -10.03
C LEU A 89 0.70 -13.02 -10.97
N GLN A 90 1.96 -12.59 -10.78
CA GLN A 90 3.09 -13.07 -11.57
C GLN A 90 3.31 -14.58 -11.39
N SER A 91 3.20 -15.10 -10.17
CA SER A 91 3.36 -16.53 -9.89
C SER A 91 2.28 -17.39 -10.57
N LEU A 92 1.05 -16.88 -10.67
CA LEU A 92 -0.05 -17.56 -11.36
C LEU A 92 0.20 -17.60 -12.87
N GLN A 93 0.62 -16.46 -13.45
CA GLN A 93 0.95 -16.38 -14.87
C GLN A 93 2.09 -17.33 -15.26
N GLN A 94 3.11 -17.48 -14.41
CA GLN A 94 4.21 -18.42 -14.65
C GLN A 94 3.73 -19.88 -14.64
N LYS A 95 2.91 -20.26 -13.65
CA LYS A 95 2.35 -21.62 -13.55
C LYS A 95 1.46 -21.96 -14.76
N ASP A 96 0.70 -21.00 -15.27
CA ASP A 96 -0.14 -21.21 -16.44
C ASP A 96 0.69 -21.38 -17.71
N GLN A 97 1.79 -20.63 -17.86
CA GLN A 97 2.73 -20.80 -18.97
C GLN A 97 3.46 -22.15 -18.92
N GLU A 98 3.86 -22.62 -17.74
CA GLU A 98 4.50 -23.93 -17.57
C GLU A 98 3.54 -25.08 -17.92
N LYS A 99 2.28 -25.01 -17.46
CA LYS A 99 1.24 -25.99 -17.82
C LYS A 99 1.03 -26.05 -19.33
N GLN A 100 0.99 -24.90 -20.00
CA GLN A 100 0.84 -24.85 -21.46
C GLN A 100 2.05 -25.46 -22.20
N ARG A 101 3.27 -25.32 -21.65
CA ARG A 101 4.49 -25.92 -22.24
C ARG A 101 4.59 -27.43 -22.05
N HIS A 102 3.92 -28.01 -21.06
CA HIS A 102 3.90 -29.46 -20.81
C HIS A 102 2.78 -30.22 -21.54
N ILE A 103 1.89 -29.51 -22.24
CA ILE A 103 0.79 -30.08 -23.03
C ILE A 103 1.18 -30.29 -24.50
N PHE A 104 2.31 -29.73 -24.95
CA PHE A 104 2.92 -29.93 -26.27
C PHE A 104 4.27 -30.62 -26.14
#